data_AF-A0A2V6WVJ6-F1
#
_entry.id   AF-A0A2V6WVJ6-F1
#
_cell.length_a   1.000
_cell.length_b   1.000
_cell.length_c   1.000
_cell.angle_alpha   90.00
_cell.angle_beta   90.00
_cell.angle_gamma   90.00
#
_symmetry.space_group_name_H-M   'P 1'
#
loop_
_entity.id
_entity.type
_entity.pdbx_description
1 polymer ?
#
loop_
_entity_poly.entity_id
_entity_poly.type
_entity_poly.pdbx_seq_one_letter_code
_entity_poly.pdbx_strand_id
1 'polypeptide(L)'
;ANPKIIERLKSVGMLIAQRPLDHTYPHCWRCKNPTLFRATEQWFIELDQKGFRAKALEAIKRDVEWIPPWGEDRIYNMVAHRSEWVISRQRVWG
;
A
#
# COMPACT_ATOMS: atom_id res chain seq x y z
N ALA A 1 -18.77 0.04 -15.98
CA ALA A 1 -19.58 0.97 -15.15
C ALA A 1 -19.34 2.43 -15.56
N ASN A 2 -18.07 2.87 -15.64
CA ASN A 2 -17.70 4.27 -15.86
C ASN A 2 -18.40 4.97 -17.04
N PRO A 3 -18.56 4.38 -18.24
CA PRO A 3 -19.25 5.06 -19.36
C PRO A 3 -20.70 5.44 -19.04
N LYS A 4 -21.46 4.52 -18.41
CA LYS A 4 -22.85 4.77 -18.00
C LYS A 4 -22.96 5.85 -16.93
N ILE A 5 -21.98 5.91 -16.02
CA ILE A 5 -21.93 6.94 -14.98
C ILE A 5 -21.68 8.32 -15.61
N ILE A 6 -20.76 8.40 -16.57
CA ILE A 6 -20.47 9.63 -17.32
C ILE A 6 -21.70 10.12 -18.07
N GLU A 7 -22.40 9.23 -18.78
CA GLU A 7 -23.65 9.55 -19.48
C GLU A 7 -24.71 10.11 -18.52
N ARG A 8 -24.87 9.49 -17.34
CA ARG A 8 -25.81 9.98 -16.32
C ARG A 8 -25.43 11.35 -15.79
N LEU A 9 -24.15 11.60 -15.51
CA LEU A 9 -23.67 12.92 -15.07
C LEU A 9 -23.92 14.00 -16.13
N LYS A 10 -23.74 13.65 -17.40
CA LYS A 10 -24.05 14.52 -18.54
C LYS A 10 -25.55 14.82 -18.62
N SER A 11 -26.41 13.81 -18.44
CA SER A 11 -27.87 14.00 -18.56
C SER A 11 -28.47 14.90 -17.48
N VAL A 12 -27.85 14.96 -16.29
CA VAL A 12 -28.30 15.84 -15.20
C VAL A 12 -27.58 17.19 -15.16
N GLY A 13 -26.76 17.51 -16.18
CA GLY A 13 -26.02 18.78 -16.25
C GLY A 13 -24.90 18.92 -15.20
N MET A 14 -24.47 17.83 -14.57
CA MET A 14 -23.43 17.82 -13.52
C MET A 14 -22.02 17.50 -14.05
N LEU A 15 -21.88 17.20 -15.34
CA LEU A 15 -20.58 16.95 -15.96
C LEU A 15 -19.98 18.26 -16.48
N ILE A 16 -18.93 18.75 -15.83
CA ILE A 16 -18.23 20.00 -16.20
C ILE A 16 -17.22 19.76 -17.33
N ALA A 17 -16.41 18.71 -17.22
CA ALA A 17 -15.38 18.37 -18.21
C ALA A 17 -15.10 16.86 -18.21
N GLN A 18 -14.72 16.34 -19.39
CA GLN A 18 -14.27 14.96 -19.56
C GLN A 18 -13.06 14.98 -20.50
N ARG A 19 -11.95 14.39 -20.05
CA ARG A 19 -10.76 14.19 -20.88
C ARG A 19 -10.07 12.89 -20.49
N PRO A 20 -9.46 12.16 -21.46
CA PRO A 20 -8.50 11.11 -21.13
C PRO A 20 -7.28 11.72 -20.43
N LEU A 21 -6.65 10.96 -19.54
CA LEU A 21 -5.44 11.33 -18.83
C LEU A 21 -4.50 10.13 -18.77
N ASP A 22 -3.27 10.32 -19.22
CA ASP A 22 -2.21 9.34 -19.05
C ASP A 22 -1.50 9.56 -17.72
N HIS A 23 -1.47 8.53 -16.90
CA HIS A 23 -0.85 8.58 -15.58
C HIS A 23 -0.45 7.19 -15.09
N THR A 24 0.40 7.15 -14.06
CA THR A 24 0.75 5.89 -13.40
C THR A 24 -0.44 5.37 -12.60
N TYR A 25 -0.77 4.09 -12.80
CA TYR A 25 -1.83 3.40 -12.08
C TYR A 25 -1.30 2.12 -11.40
N PRO A 26 -1.68 1.84 -10.14
CA PRO A 26 -1.16 0.68 -9.41
C PRO A 26 -1.73 -0.64 -9.94
N HIS A 27 -0.84 -1.59 -10.23
CA HIS A 27 -1.18 -2.92 -10.72
C HIS A 27 -0.68 -4.00 -9.75
N CYS A 28 -1.42 -5.11 -9.68
CA CYS A 28 -1.02 -6.26 -8.89
C CYS A 28 0.31 -6.80 -9.40
N TRP A 29 1.33 -6.83 -8.55
CA TRP A 29 2.68 -7.26 -8.95
C TRP A 29 2.72 -8.69 -9.51
N ARG A 30 1.79 -9.55 -9.10
CA ARG A 30 1.68 -10.96 -9.54
C ARG A 30 0.85 -11.12 -10.82
N CYS A 31 -0.43 -10.75 -10.80
CA CYS A 31 -1.33 -10.98 -11.94
C CYS A 31 -1.40 -9.83 -12.95
N LYS A 32 -0.72 -8.70 -12.67
CA LYS A 32 -0.65 -7.50 -13.53
C LYS A 32 -1.99 -6.80 -13.80
N ASN A 33 -3.07 -7.18 -13.12
CA ASN A 33 -4.36 -6.50 -13.21
C ASN A 33 -4.36 -5.18 -12.41
N PRO A 34 -5.16 -4.16 -12.83
CA PRO A 34 -5.33 -2.93 -12.08
C PRO A 34 -5.84 -3.19 -10.67
N THR A 35 -5.31 -2.45 -9.69
CA THR A 35 -5.77 -2.52 -8.30
C THR A 35 -6.81 -1.44 -8.01
N LEU A 36 -7.57 -1.61 -6.93
CA LEU A 36 -8.50 -0.62 -6.41
C LEU A 36 -8.42 -0.61 -4.89
N PHE A 37 -8.69 0.54 -4.28
CA PHE A 37 -8.85 0.64 -2.85
C PHE A 37 -10.29 0.35 -2.47
N ARG A 38 -10.48 -0.56 -1.51
CA ARG A 38 -11.78 -0.88 -0.92
C ARG A 38 -11.58 -1.17 0.56
N ALA A 39 -12.40 -0.54 1.40
CA ALA A 39 -12.42 -0.87 2.83
C ALA A 39 -13.00 -2.28 3.02
N THR A 40 -12.29 -3.10 3.79
CA THR A 40 -12.70 -4.45 4.20
C THR A 40 -12.16 -4.71 5.59
N GLU A 41 -12.86 -5.49 6.40
CA GLU A 41 -12.34 -5.96 7.69
C GLU A 41 -11.10 -6.85 7.48
N GLN A 42 -10.06 -6.60 8.27
CA GLN A 42 -8.78 -7.30 8.20
C GLN A 42 -8.17 -7.37 9.61
N TRP A 43 -7.22 -8.29 9.80
CA TRP A 43 -6.44 -8.43 11.01
C TRP A 43 -5.12 -7.68 10.89
N PHE A 44 -4.78 -6.91 11.91
CA PHE A 44 -3.60 -6.05 11.96
C PHE A 44 -2.77 -6.36 13.20
N ILE A 45 -1.46 -6.17 13.08
CA ILE A 45 -0.54 -6.07 14.22
C ILE A 45 -0.17 -4.62 14.41
N GLU A 46 -0.39 -4.12 15.64
CA GLU A 46 0.04 -2.79 16.06
C GLU A 46 1.56 -2.76 16.31
N LEU A 47 2.31 -2.01 15.50
CA LEU A 47 3.78 -2.01 15.52
C LEU A 47 4.37 -1.18 16.67
N ASP A 48 3.63 -0.20 17.17
CA ASP A 48 4.12 0.72 18.20
C ASP A 48 3.75 0.31 19.62
N GLN A 49 2.63 -0.41 19.82
CA GLN A 49 2.07 -0.71 21.14
C GLN A 49 3.04 -1.37 22.12
N LYS A 50 3.93 -2.23 21.62
CA LYS A 50 4.94 -2.96 22.44
C LYS A 50 6.38 -2.57 22.11
N GLY A 51 6.57 -1.44 21.45
CA GLY A 51 7.86 -0.95 20.99
C GLY A 51 8.50 -1.87 19.94
N PHE A 52 7.71 -2.61 19.16
CA PHE A 52 8.26 -3.53 18.14
C PHE A 52 9.04 -2.77 17.08
N ARG A 53 8.53 -1.62 16.62
CA ARG A 53 9.24 -0.76 15.67
C ARG A 53 10.59 -0.32 16.25
N ALA A 54 10.61 0.20 17.47
CA ALA A 54 11.85 0.67 18.11
C ALA A 54 12.88 -0.46 18.25
N LYS A 55 12.46 -1.64 18.73
CA LYS A 55 13.35 -2.82 18.84
C LYS A 55 13.92 -3.25 17.49
N ALA A 56 13.09 -3.24 16.44
CA ALA A 56 13.55 -3.58 15.10
C ALA A 56 14.55 -2.55 14.55
N LEU A 57 14.33 -1.25 14.77
CA LEU A 57 15.24 -0.19 14.34
C LEU A 57 16.60 -0.26 15.06
N GLU A 58 16.60 -0.60 16.35
CA GLU A 58 17.84 -0.83 17.10
C GLU A 58 18.60 -2.04 16.56
N ALA A 59 17.90 -3.16 16.33
CA ALA A 59 18.52 -4.37 15.78
C ALA A 59 19.11 -4.12 14.37
N ILE A 60 18.41 -3.35 13.52
CA ILE A 60 18.91 -2.94 12.19
C ILE A 60 20.27 -2.25 12.28
N LYS A 61 20.47 -1.37 13.26
CA LYS A 61 21.70 -0.59 13.42
C LYS A 61 22.83 -1.35 14.14
N ARG A 62 22.48 -2.23 15.08
CA ARG A 62 23.45 -2.80 16.03
C ARG A 62 23.81 -4.24 15.72
N ASP A 63 22.86 -5.02 15.22
CA ASP A 63 22.96 -6.49 15.20
C ASP A 63 23.11 -7.05 13.76
N VAL A 64 23.00 -6.20 12.73
CA VAL A 64 23.03 -6.60 11.32
C VAL A 64 24.25 -6.04 10.62
N GLU A 65 24.99 -6.89 9.90
CA GLU A 65 26.05 -6.47 8.98
C GLU A 65 25.45 -6.22 7.58
N TRP A 66 25.68 -5.02 7.04
CA TRP A 66 25.09 -4.59 5.77
C TRP A 66 26.10 -4.61 4.64
N ILE A 67 25.89 -5.52 3.67
CA ILE A 67 26.68 -5.61 2.46
C ILE A 67 25.73 -5.53 1.25
N PRO A 68 25.71 -4.42 0.49
CA PRO A 68 26.46 -3.17 0.68
C PRO A 68 25.91 -2.26 1.81
N PRO A 69 26.70 -1.30 2.33
CA PRO A 69 26.32 -0.48 3.48
C PRO A 69 25.02 0.32 3.33
N TRP A 70 24.71 0.80 2.11
CA TRP A 70 23.48 1.58 1.87
C TRP A 70 22.19 0.77 2.11
N GLY A 71 22.28 -0.56 2.23
CA GLY A 71 21.15 -1.42 2.57
C GLY A 71 20.54 -1.08 3.93
N GLU A 72 21.37 -0.61 4.88
CA GLU A 72 20.94 -0.20 6.22
C GLU A 72 19.90 0.90 6.13
N ASP A 73 20.24 2.02 5.50
CA ASP A 73 19.35 3.18 5.35
C ASP A 73 18.04 2.80 4.64
N ARG A 74 18.11 1.93 3.65
CA ARG A 74 16.93 1.49 2.90
C ARG A 74 15.94 0.73 3.79
N ILE A 75 16.41 -0.23 4.57
CA ILE A 75 15.55 -1.01 5.47
C ILE A 75 15.13 -0.20 6.68
N TYR A 76 16.04 0.59 7.26
CA TYR A 76 15.74 1.47 8.37
C TYR A 76 14.58 2.41 8.03
N ASN A 77 14.67 3.13 6.90
CA ASN A 77 13.61 4.05 6.48
C ASN A 77 12.29 3.34 6.16
N MET A 78 12.35 2.14 5.58
CA MET A 78 11.15 1.32 5.33
C MET A 78 10.44 0.95 6.64
N VAL A 79 11.18 0.57 7.68
CA VAL A 79 10.62 0.15 8.98
C VAL A 79 10.16 1.35 9.80
N ALA A 80 10.92 2.45 9.79
CA ALA A 80 10.64 3.67 10.55
C ALA A 80 9.28 4.30 10.18
N HIS A 81 8.93 4.29 8.90
CA HIS A 81 7.68 4.89 8.40
C HIS A 81 6.59 3.85 8.10
N ARG A 82 6.77 2.62 8.56
CA ARG A 82 5.83 1.53 8.24
C ARG A 82 4.53 1.71 9.02
N SER A 83 3.42 1.74 8.29
CA SER A 83 2.08 1.61 8.86
C SER A 83 1.84 0.22 9.46
N GLU A 84 0.70 0.05 10.12
CA GLU A 84 0.31 -1.22 10.73
C GLU A 84 0.35 -2.40 9.76
N TRP A 85 0.74 -3.55 10.28
CA TRP A 85 0.94 -4.73 9.46
C TRP A 85 -0.34 -5.54 9.33
N VAL A 86 -0.95 -5.50 8.14
CA VAL A 86 -2.05 -6.40 7.76
C VAL A 86 -1.53 -7.82 7.62
N ILE A 87 -1.98 -8.74 8.47
CA ILE A 87 -1.58 -10.16 8.45
C ILE A 87 -2.58 -11.07 7.74
N SER A 88 -3.87 -10.70 7.69
CA SER A 88 -4.89 -11.52 7.04
C SER A 88 -4.80 -11.49 5.52
N ARG A 89 -5.12 -12.61 4.87
CA ARG A 89 -5.22 -12.74 3.41
C ARG A 89 -6.46 -13.54 3.06
N GLN A 90 -7.23 -13.09 2.07
CA GLN A 90 -8.37 -13.83 1.54
C GLN A 90 -7.86 -14.89 0.56
N ARG A 91 -7.36 -16.00 1.11
CA ARG A 91 -6.81 -17.14 0.38
C ARG A 91 -7.30 -18.44 1.02
N VAL A 92 -7.46 -19.47 0.21
CA VAL A 92 -7.81 -20.83 0.68
C VAL A 92 -6.58 -21.56 1.24
N TRP A 93 -5.39 -21.23 0.72
CA TRP A 93 -4.11 -21.80 1.13
C TRP A 93 -3.31 -20.74 1.88
N GLY A 94 -2.89 -21.05 3.11
CA GLY A 94 -2.16 -20.14 4.00
C GLY A 94 -1.68 -20.83 5.26
#